data_AF-A0A930SKT9-F1
#
_entry.id   AF-A0A930SKT9-F1
#
_cell.length_a   1.000
_cell.length_b   1.000
_cell.length_c   1.000
_cell.angle_alpha   90.00
_cell.angle_beta   90.00
_cell.angle_gamma   90.00
#
_symmetry.space_group_name_H-M   'P 1'
#
loop_
_entity.id
_entity.type
_entity.pdbx_description
1 polymer ?
#
loop_
_entity_poly.entity_id
_entity_poly.type
_entity_poly.pdbx_seq_one_letter_code
_entity_poly.pdbx_strand_id
1 'polypeptide(L)'
;MNPALCATFDWLQGQGLPPLPVAPAQDPTRYPARDRDGSLKRDKDGTLVPAFTGKNPSFLDQSGIPHLIRHTQYQNRMPTQAELQTWFSHPANGIGTLGGWHNIVWVDVDVKQFELKEACDQRIADWLSQYPLLQQTFTERTHSGGWRLAVRVHEKSFTNFSLDGVGGQHMGEALGQGRFTVLAPTVGPSGNAYVNVQRVPPVWVERLDAIGLYPVSGRREQGRTRQSRPLIQPQPAQPGVLRLEDLATAKAQAVLHGDSPLESRSHSLTFALREFYGWENWAAQNRVPMSGNAEELARAAGAALGIDAERVERIMDSIADPASCIPAAVFAGGETSAWKRVWTLDRQAYEELCPGSIQESIRVTARENHHVLTVGKSQKWQSEVIQDSTVHQPAISGAQIQTFVRQAREILAHACQLKQGKVTGEGSAVDPKFWVQGQTYRIAAEGQ
;
A
#
# COMPACT_ATOMS: atom_id res chain seq x y z
N MET A 1 27.45 -15.42 -9.10
CA MET A 1 26.47 -16.03 -8.17
C MET A 1 26.67 -17.54 -8.14
N ASN A 2 26.34 -18.20 -7.02
CA ASN A 2 26.28 -19.67 -6.92
C ASN A 2 25.24 -20.22 -7.93
N PRO A 3 25.48 -21.33 -8.66
CA PRO A 3 24.53 -21.92 -9.59
C PRO A 3 23.12 -22.13 -9.02
N ALA A 4 22.99 -22.59 -7.78
CA ALA A 4 21.69 -22.78 -7.13
C ALA A 4 20.97 -21.44 -6.87
N LEU A 5 21.73 -20.38 -6.55
CA LEU A 5 21.20 -19.03 -6.39
C LEU A 5 20.73 -18.46 -7.73
N CYS A 6 21.51 -18.66 -8.80
CA CYS A 6 21.11 -18.30 -10.17
C CYS A 6 19.81 -19.00 -10.56
N ALA A 7 19.69 -20.31 -10.31
CA ALA A 7 18.48 -21.06 -10.63
C ALA A 7 17.23 -20.50 -9.91
N THR A 8 17.37 -20.10 -8.64
CA THR A 8 16.28 -19.43 -7.92
C THR A 8 15.96 -18.06 -8.48
N PHE A 9 17.00 -17.27 -8.79
CA PHE A 9 16.88 -15.94 -9.36
C PHE A 9 16.14 -15.98 -10.71
N ASP A 10 16.59 -16.82 -11.63
CA ASP A 10 16.02 -16.99 -12.96
C ASP A 10 14.57 -17.48 -12.88
N TRP A 11 14.29 -18.42 -11.96
CA TRP A 11 12.93 -18.88 -11.72
C TRP A 11 12.02 -17.75 -11.23
N LEU A 12 12.46 -16.93 -10.28
CA LEU A 12 11.68 -15.78 -9.81
C LEU A 12 11.40 -14.80 -10.94
N GLN A 13 12.41 -14.46 -11.75
CA GLN A 13 12.23 -13.60 -12.91
C GLN A 13 11.24 -14.19 -13.92
N GLY A 14 11.36 -15.49 -14.23
CA GLY A 14 10.45 -16.20 -15.12
C GLY A 14 9.01 -16.28 -14.61
N GLN A 15 8.80 -16.21 -13.28
CA GLN A 15 7.47 -16.13 -12.66
C GLN A 15 6.95 -14.69 -12.50
N GLY A 16 7.72 -13.68 -12.90
CA GLY A 16 7.37 -12.27 -12.67
C GLY A 16 7.43 -11.87 -11.19
N LEU A 17 8.24 -12.53 -10.38
CA LEU A 17 8.37 -12.28 -8.94
C LEU A 17 9.64 -11.49 -8.65
N PRO A 18 9.60 -10.51 -7.72
CA PRO A 18 10.77 -9.70 -7.41
C PRO A 18 11.81 -10.54 -6.64
N PRO A 19 13.01 -10.77 -7.19
CA PRO A 19 14.09 -11.35 -6.43
C PRO A 19 14.67 -10.28 -5.50
N LEU A 20 14.62 -10.54 -4.20
CA LEU A 20 15.16 -9.65 -3.18
C LEU A 20 16.29 -10.37 -2.43
N PRO A 21 17.44 -9.73 -2.20
CA PRO A 21 18.56 -10.36 -1.51
C PRO A 21 18.29 -10.51 -0.01
N VAL A 22 19.07 -11.40 0.61
CA VAL A 22 19.13 -11.57 2.06
C VAL A 22 20.60 -11.61 2.49
N ALA A 23 21.05 -10.65 3.28
CA ALA A 23 22.36 -10.72 3.90
C ALA A 23 22.33 -11.79 5.02
N PRO A 24 23.42 -12.55 5.21
CA PRO A 24 23.57 -13.43 6.38
C PRO A 24 23.37 -12.66 7.69
N ALA A 25 23.00 -13.38 8.75
CA ALA A 25 22.89 -12.78 10.08
C ALA A 25 24.20 -12.09 10.48
N GLN A 26 24.11 -10.86 11.00
CA GLN A 26 25.26 -10.05 11.39
C GLN A 26 25.33 -9.89 12.91
N ASP A 27 26.52 -9.61 13.42
CA ASP A 27 26.75 -9.34 14.84
C ASP A 27 25.97 -8.08 15.29
N PRO A 28 25.06 -8.19 16.29
CA PRO A 28 24.29 -7.06 16.78
C PRO A 28 25.13 -5.98 17.46
N THR A 29 26.35 -6.27 17.91
CA THR A 29 27.27 -5.26 18.48
C THR A 29 27.83 -4.32 17.39
N ARG A 30 28.04 -4.85 16.19
CA ARG A 30 28.54 -4.09 15.03
C ARG A 30 27.41 -3.45 14.23
N TYR A 31 26.28 -4.14 14.10
CA TYR A 31 25.12 -3.69 13.33
C TYR A 31 23.81 -3.84 14.11
N PRO A 32 23.61 -3.05 15.18
CA PRO A 32 22.39 -3.12 15.98
C PRO A 32 21.19 -2.54 15.22
N ALA A 33 20.02 -3.15 15.44
CA ALA A 33 18.76 -2.55 15.06
C ALA A 33 18.50 -1.29 15.91
N ARG A 34 17.74 -0.35 15.33
CA ARG A 34 17.36 0.90 15.99
C ARG A 34 15.85 1.07 16.00
N ASP A 35 15.34 1.68 17.07
CA ASP A 35 13.95 2.13 17.16
C ASP A 35 13.76 3.44 16.38
N ARG A 36 12.50 3.90 16.29
CA ARG A 36 12.14 5.09 15.49
C ARG A 36 12.81 6.38 15.96
N ASP A 37 13.11 6.46 17.25
CA ASP A 37 13.82 7.57 17.87
C ASP A 37 15.35 7.48 17.69
N GLY A 38 15.84 6.44 17.00
CA GLY A 38 17.25 6.19 16.77
C GLY A 38 17.97 5.45 17.90
N SER A 39 17.28 5.17 19.02
CA SER A 39 17.84 4.39 20.12
C SER A 39 18.11 2.94 19.72
N LEU A 40 19.03 2.27 20.43
CA LEU A 40 19.39 0.88 20.13
C LEU A 40 18.29 -0.06 20.62
N LYS A 41 17.78 -0.90 19.70
CA LYS A 41 16.74 -1.85 20.01
C LYS A 41 17.29 -3.00 20.84
N ARG A 42 16.62 -3.30 21.95
CA ARG A 42 16.93 -4.43 22.85
C ARG A 42 15.73 -5.37 22.98
N ASP A 43 16.01 -6.65 23.18
CA ASP A 43 14.98 -7.63 23.50
C ASP A 43 14.58 -7.58 24.99
N LYS A 44 13.74 -8.52 25.43
CA LYS A 44 13.21 -8.58 26.81
C LYS A 44 14.30 -8.80 27.85
N ASP A 45 15.42 -9.40 27.44
CA ASP A 45 16.56 -9.71 28.32
C ASP A 45 17.61 -8.58 28.27
N GLY A 46 17.34 -7.50 27.54
CA GLY A 46 18.24 -6.37 27.38
C GLY A 46 19.35 -6.58 26.32
N THR A 47 19.31 -7.69 25.57
CA THR A 47 20.30 -8.00 24.53
C THR A 47 20.03 -7.18 23.27
N LEU A 48 21.09 -6.75 22.57
CA LEU A 48 20.94 -6.00 21.32
C LEU A 48 20.33 -6.87 20.23
N VAL A 49 19.32 -6.33 19.55
CA VAL A 49 18.69 -6.99 18.40
C VAL A 49 19.49 -6.69 17.13
N PRO A 50 19.86 -7.67 16.30
CA PRO A 50 20.61 -7.42 15.07
C PRO A 50 19.72 -6.75 14.00
N ALA A 51 20.27 -5.78 13.26
CA ALA A 51 19.58 -5.17 12.11
C ALA A 51 19.46 -6.16 10.92
N PHE A 52 20.41 -7.08 10.82
CA PHE A 52 20.50 -8.06 9.74
C PHE A 52 20.38 -9.46 10.35
N THR A 53 19.20 -10.04 10.17
CA THR A 53 18.78 -11.25 10.87
C THR A 53 18.96 -12.51 10.06
N GLY A 54 19.46 -12.46 8.83
CA GLY A 54 19.41 -13.60 7.90
C GLY A 54 17.99 -13.97 7.44
N LYS A 55 16.98 -13.15 7.80
CA LYS A 55 15.56 -13.37 7.47
C LYS A 55 14.87 -12.14 6.86
N ASN A 56 15.52 -10.98 6.86
CA ASN A 56 14.97 -9.74 6.35
C ASN A 56 15.64 -9.31 5.03
N PRO A 57 14.91 -8.61 4.14
CA PRO A 57 15.46 -8.09 2.89
C PRO A 57 16.64 -7.17 3.13
N SER A 58 17.81 -7.59 2.67
CA SER A 58 19.09 -6.93 2.92
C SER A 58 20.17 -7.51 2.03
N PHE A 59 21.30 -6.82 1.84
CA PHE A 59 22.41 -7.34 1.06
C PHE A 59 23.75 -6.88 1.62
N LEU A 60 24.78 -7.69 1.46
CA LEU A 60 26.16 -7.27 1.55
C LEU A 60 26.57 -6.65 0.20
N ASP A 61 27.21 -5.49 0.22
CA ASP A 61 27.86 -4.94 -0.97
C ASP A 61 29.18 -5.67 -1.31
N GLN A 62 29.88 -5.23 -2.36
CA GLN A 62 31.17 -5.81 -2.77
C GLN A 62 32.24 -5.76 -1.68
N SER A 63 32.15 -4.82 -0.75
CA SER A 63 33.06 -4.65 0.39
C SER A 63 32.62 -5.44 1.62
N GLY A 64 31.50 -6.17 1.55
CA GLY A 64 30.94 -6.93 2.67
C GLY A 64 30.20 -6.06 3.70
N ILE A 65 29.82 -4.83 3.35
CA ILE A 65 29.04 -3.96 4.23
C ILE A 65 27.54 -4.26 4.05
N PRO A 66 26.78 -4.51 5.12
CA PRO A 66 25.37 -4.84 5.03
C PRO A 66 24.48 -3.60 4.88
N HIS A 67 23.49 -3.71 3.99
CA HIS A 67 22.52 -2.65 3.67
C HIS A 67 21.09 -3.18 3.75
N LEU A 68 20.19 -2.42 4.38
CA LEU A 68 18.76 -2.77 4.47
C LEU A 68 18.03 -2.41 3.18
N ILE A 69 17.06 -3.25 2.80
CA ILE A 69 16.16 -2.95 1.70
C ILE A 69 14.77 -2.62 2.23
N ARG A 70 14.28 -1.44 1.84
CA ARG A 70 12.87 -1.07 2.01
C ARG A 70 12.02 -1.88 1.02
N HIS A 71 11.71 -3.13 1.38
CA HIS A 71 11.06 -4.07 0.46
C HIS A 71 9.63 -3.69 0.06
N THR A 72 8.97 -2.82 0.83
CA THR A 72 7.60 -2.37 0.55
C THR A 72 7.46 -1.71 -0.82
N GLN A 73 8.51 -1.08 -1.34
CA GLN A 73 8.49 -0.48 -2.68
C GLN A 73 8.35 -1.54 -3.80
N TYR A 74 8.78 -2.78 -3.56
CA TYR A 74 8.70 -3.88 -4.55
C TYR A 74 7.41 -4.68 -4.43
N GLN A 75 6.42 -4.19 -3.67
CA GLN A 75 5.09 -4.81 -3.67
C GLN A 75 4.38 -4.66 -5.00
N ASN A 76 4.68 -3.57 -5.73
CA ASN A 76 4.03 -3.22 -6.99
C ASN A 76 5.01 -2.92 -8.12
N ARG A 77 6.32 -3.16 -7.93
CA ARG A 77 7.34 -3.00 -8.99
C ARG A 77 8.42 -4.07 -8.89
N MET A 78 8.96 -4.46 -10.04
CA MET A 78 10.17 -5.28 -10.09
C MET A 78 11.41 -4.44 -9.74
N PRO A 79 12.43 -5.04 -9.13
CA PRO A 79 13.75 -4.44 -9.05
C PRO A 79 14.31 -4.12 -10.43
N THR A 80 15.04 -3.02 -10.53
CA THR A 80 15.79 -2.63 -11.74
C THR A 80 17.04 -3.50 -11.90
N GLN A 81 17.58 -3.56 -13.12
CA GLN A 81 18.81 -4.32 -13.36
C GLN A 81 19.99 -3.81 -12.52
N ALA A 82 20.11 -2.50 -12.31
CA ALA A 82 21.16 -1.90 -11.50
C ALA A 82 21.03 -2.26 -10.01
N GLU A 83 19.80 -2.29 -9.48
CA GLU A 83 19.51 -2.79 -8.13
C GLU A 83 19.96 -4.25 -7.99
N LEU A 84 19.57 -5.12 -8.94
CA LEU A 84 19.91 -6.55 -8.90
C LEU A 84 21.42 -6.80 -9.00
N GLN A 85 22.13 -6.09 -9.86
CA GLN A 85 23.59 -6.17 -9.96
C GLN A 85 24.28 -5.77 -8.67
N THR A 86 23.80 -4.71 -8.01
CA THR A 86 24.33 -4.26 -6.73
C THR A 86 24.09 -5.30 -5.63
N TRP A 87 22.86 -5.77 -5.52
CA TRP A 87 22.41 -6.67 -4.46
C TRP A 87 23.02 -8.06 -4.50
N PHE A 88 23.24 -8.60 -5.69
CA PHE A 88 23.77 -9.95 -5.86
C PHE A 88 25.26 -9.95 -6.25
N SER A 89 25.95 -8.83 -6.01
CA SER A 89 27.40 -8.69 -6.23
C SER A 89 28.23 -9.49 -5.21
N HIS A 90 27.76 -9.61 -3.97
CA HIS A 90 28.45 -10.37 -2.92
C HIS A 90 27.97 -11.83 -2.88
N PRO A 91 28.87 -12.84 -2.91
CA PRO A 91 28.50 -14.24 -3.05
C PRO A 91 27.78 -14.84 -1.83
N ALA A 92 27.92 -14.23 -0.65
CA ALA A 92 27.25 -14.68 0.57
C ALA A 92 25.78 -14.23 0.69
N ASN A 93 25.30 -13.37 -0.21
CA ASN A 93 23.89 -12.96 -0.19
C ASN A 93 23.00 -14.13 -0.62
N GLY A 94 21.98 -14.39 0.18
CA GLY A 94 20.85 -15.22 -0.17
C GLY A 94 19.81 -14.48 -0.99
N ILE A 95 18.67 -15.12 -1.17
CA ILE A 95 17.55 -14.66 -1.97
C ILE A 95 16.22 -14.96 -1.27
N GLY A 96 15.27 -14.09 -1.49
CA GLY A 96 13.87 -14.26 -1.12
C GLY A 96 12.98 -13.50 -2.08
N THR A 97 11.69 -13.45 -1.75
CA THR A 97 10.69 -12.76 -2.56
C THR A 97 9.49 -12.32 -1.72
N LEU A 98 8.50 -11.70 -2.36
CA LEU A 98 7.28 -11.21 -1.72
C LEU A 98 6.08 -12.07 -2.09
N GLY A 99 5.20 -12.29 -1.11
CA GLY A 99 3.84 -12.79 -1.35
C GLY A 99 2.93 -11.73 -1.97
N GLY A 100 1.82 -12.20 -2.52
CA GLY A 100 0.74 -11.44 -3.17
C GLY A 100 0.97 -11.12 -4.64
N TRP A 101 2.20 -11.20 -5.14
CA TRP A 101 2.47 -11.10 -6.58
C TRP A 101 1.75 -12.23 -7.31
N HIS A 102 0.97 -11.88 -8.34
CA HIS A 102 0.13 -12.82 -9.08
C HIS A 102 -0.77 -13.70 -8.19
N ASN A 103 -1.23 -13.12 -7.08
CA ASN A 103 -1.99 -13.76 -6.01
C ASN A 103 -1.32 -14.99 -5.37
N ILE A 104 0.02 -15.05 -5.39
CA ILE A 104 0.76 -16.11 -4.72
C ILE A 104 0.71 -15.93 -3.21
N VAL A 105 0.40 -17.00 -2.51
CA VAL A 105 0.48 -17.13 -1.05
C VAL A 105 1.50 -18.19 -0.73
N TRP A 106 2.46 -17.84 0.14
CA TRP A 106 3.44 -18.80 0.67
C TRP A 106 2.88 -19.39 1.96
N VAL A 107 2.58 -20.69 1.95
CA VAL A 107 2.12 -21.43 3.13
C VAL A 107 3.35 -21.91 3.87
N ASP A 108 3.65 -21.28 5.01
CA ASP A 108 4.84 -21.52 5.82
C ASP A 108 4.46 -22.29 7.09
N VAL A 109 4.85 -23.55 7.16
CA VAL A 109 4.57 -24.46 8.27
C VAL A 109 5.75 -24.41 9.25
N ASP A 110 5.44 -24.02 10.48
CA ASP A 110 6.42 -23.79 11.53
C ASP A 110 6.66 -25.07 12.34
N VAL A 111 7.84 -25.70 12.18
CA VAL A 111 8.20 -26.93 12.92
C VAL A 111 8.12 -26.77 14.45
N LYS A 112 8.34 -25.55 14.97
CA LYS A 112 8.24 -25.24 16.41
C LYS A 112 6.82 -25.38 16.98
N GLN A 113 5.80 -25.49 16.12
CA GLN A 113 4.41 -25.72 16.54
C GLN A 113 4.13 -27.22 16.78
N PHE A 114 5.11 -28.08 16.54
CA PHE A 114 5.03 -29.52 16.73
C PHE A 114 5.99 -29.94 17.84
N GLU A 115 5.63 -30.98 18.60
CA GLU A 115 6.48 -31.51 19.66
C GLU A 115 7.81 -32.06 19.12
N LEU A 116 7.74 -32.68 17.94
CA LEU A 116 8.87 -33.31 17.25
C LEU A 116 8.86 -32.94 15.77
N LYS A 117 10.05 -32.90 15.16
CA LYS A 117 10.20 -32.62 13.73
C LYS A 117 9.51 -33.69 12.88
N GLU A 118 9.58 -34.94 13.30
CA GLU A 118 8.97 -36.09 12.63
C GLU A 118 7.44 -35.98 12.62
N ALA A 119 6.84 -35.41 13.67
CA ALA A 119 5.40 -35.15 13.71
C ALA A 119 4.99 -34.06 12.71
N CYS A 120 5.81 -33.01 12.55
CA CYS A 120 5.62 -32.00 11.50
C CYS A 120 5.70 -32.65 10.10
N ASP A 121 6.70 -33.49 9.87
CA ASP A 121 6.90 -34.18 8.59
C ASP A 121 5.75 -35.13 8.26
N GLN A 122 5.30 -35.93 9.22
CA GLN A 122 4.15 -36.81 9.04
C GLN A 122 2.88 -36.00 8.76
N ARG A 123 2.64 -34.92 9.50
CA ARG A 123 1.45 -34.07 9.28
C ARG A 123 1.41 -33.48 7.88
N ILE A 124 2.57 -33.09 7.33
CA ILE A 124 2.68 -32.58 5.96
C ILE A 124 2.51 -33.69 4.93
N ALA A 125 3.05 -34.89 5.18
CA ALA A 125 2.80 -36.04 4.32
C ALA A 125 1.31 -36.40 4.25
N ASP A 126 0.62 -36.42 5.40
CA ASP A 126 -0.82 -36.67 5.47
C ASP A 126 -1.61 -35.59 4.73
N TRP A 127 -1.23 -34.33 4.91
CA TRP A 127 -1.85 -33.20 4.22
C TRP A 127 -1.68 -33.28 2.69
N LEU A 128 -0.47 -33.57 2.21
CA LEU A 128 -0.20 -33.75 0.77
C LEU A 128 -0.91 -34.97 0.18
N SER A 129 -1.10 -36.03 0.97
CA SER A 129 -1.88 -37.22 0.58
C SER A 129 -3.37 -36.88 0.44
N GLN A 130 -3.92 -36.11 1.37
CA GLN A 130 -5.31 -35.68 1.36
C GLN A 130 -5.61 -34.69 0.23
N TYR A 131 -4.63 -33.86 -0.16
CA TYR A 131 -4.78 -32.85 -1.22
C TYR A 131 -3.72 -33.03 -2.32
N PRO A 132 -3.88 -34.03 -3.22
CA PRO A 132 -2.86 -34.40 -4.21
C PRO A 132 -2.42 -33.28 -5.15
N LEU A 133 -3.29 -32.28 -5.39
CA LEU A 133 -2.94 -31.09 -6.18
C LEU A 133 -1.72 -30.36 -5.61
N LEU A 134 -1.54 -30.35 -4.29
CA LEU A 134 -0.40 -29.69 -3.64
C LEU A 134 0.93 -30.38 -3.93
N GLN A 135 0.94 -31.66 -4.31
CA GLN A 135 2.16 -32.36 -4.70
C GLN A 135 2.75 -31.79 -6.00
N GLN A 136 1.96 -31.05 -6.79
CA GLN A 136 2.37 -30.44 -8.05
C GLN A 136 2.81 -28.98 -7.89
N THR A 137 2.97 -28.49 -6.66
CA THR A 137 3.29 -27.08 -6.40
C THR A 137 4.73 -26.86 -5.95
N PHE A 138 5.17 -25.60 -5.94
CA PHE A 138 6.46 -25.22 -5.37
C PHE A 138 6.54 -25.67 -3.91
N THR A 139 7.62 -26.36 -3.54
CA THR A 139 7.82 -26.88 -2.19
C THR A 139 9.28 -26.76 -1.76
N GLU A 140 9.52 -26.30 -0.52
CA GLU A 140 10.85 -26.18 0.09
C GLU A 140 10.84 -26.58 1.57
N ARG A 141 12.02 -26.93 2.08
CA ARG A 141 12.30 -27.04 3.52
C ARG A 141 12.91 -25.75 4.02
N THR A 142 12.43 -25.27 5.17
CA THR A 142 12.98 -24.07 5.80
C THR A 142 14.26 -24.38 6.58
N HIS A 143 15.07 -23.36 6.85
CA HIS A 143 16.33 -23.53 7.61
C HIS A 143 16.16 -24.13 9.02
N SER A 144 14.97 -24.01 9.61
CA SER A 144 14.64 -24.60 10.92
C SER A 144 14.09 -26.03 10.82
N GLY A 145 13.83 -26.53 9.60
CA GLY A 145 13.22 -27.85 9.37
C GLY A 145 11.71 -27.83 9.16
N GLY A 146 11.10 -26.66 9.05
CA GLY A 146 9.69 -26.52 8.62
C GLY A 146 9.51 -26.75 7.11
N TRP A 147 8.29 -26.50 6.63
CA TRP A 147 7.92 -26.67 5.22
C TRP A 147 7.37 -25.37 4.65
N ARG A 148 7.63 -25.13 3.37
CA ARG A 148 7.00 -24.04 2.64
C ARG A 148 6.45 -24.52 1.33
N LEU A 149 5.19 -24.21 1.09
CA LEU A 149 4.52 -24.42 -0.19
C LEU A 149 4.11 -23.07 -0.77
N ALA A 150 3.98 -22.98 -2.09
CA ALA A 150 3.37 -21.81 -2.72
C ALA A 150 2.06 -22.23 -3.39
N VAL A 151 1.02 -21.40 -3.30
CA VAL A 151 -0.24 -21.58 -4.04
C VAL A 151 -0.70 -20.24 -4.59
N ARG A 152 -1.53 -20.24 -5.63
CA ARG A 152 -2.27 -19.07 -6.10
C ARG A 152 -3.72 -19.17 -5.64
N VAL A 153 -4.23 -18.10 -5.05
CA VAL A 153 -5.63 -17.99 -4.61
C VAL A 153 -6.26 -16.74 -5.19
N HIS A 154 -7.58 -16.64 -5.30
CA HIS A 154 -8.20 -15.37 -5.68
C HIS A 154 -8.03 -14.29 -4.59
N GLU A 155 -8.08 -14.72 -3.34
CA GLU A 155 -8.00 -13.86 -2.17
C GLU A 155 -7.48 -14.67 -0.97
N LYS A 156 -6.65 -14.04 -0.15
CA LYS A 156 -6.13 -14.64 1.08
C LYS A 156 -6.98 -14.14 2.26
N SER A 157 -7.70 -15.04 2.91
CA SER A 157 -8.64 -14.70 4.00
C SER A 157 -8.01 -14.66 5.40
N PHE A 158 -6.96 -15.43 5.68
CA PHE A 158 -6.33 -15.48 7.00
C PHE A 158 -4.82 -15.67 6.92
N THR A 159 -4.10 -15.26 7.98
CA THR A 159 -2.64 -15.44 8.08
C THR A 159 -2.32 -16.72 8.85
N ASN A 160 -2.68 -16.78 10.14
CA ASN A 160 -2.37 -17.94 10.96
C ASN A 160 -3.34 -19.07 10.63
N PHE A 161 -2.81 -20.26 10.36
CA PHE A 161 -3.64 -21.40 9.99
C PHE A 161 -3.43 -22.61 10.89
N SER A 162 -4.45 -23.47 10.90
CA SER A 162 -4.45 -24.83 11.39
C SER A 162 -4.77 -25.78 10.25
N LEU A 163 -4.23 -27.00 10.30
CA LEU A 163 -4.64 -28.10 9.42
C LEU A 163 -5.75 -28.96 10.07
N ASP A 164 -6.08 -28.72 11.33
CA ASP A 164 -7.03 -29.54 12.11
C ASP A 164 -8.46 -28.98 12.12
N GLY A 165 -8.72 -27.99 11.27
CA GLY A 165 -10.01 -27.33 11.19
C GLY A 165 -10.01 -25.92 11.80
N VAL A 166 -11.17 -25.27 11.71
CA VAL A 166 -11.39 -23.91 12.21
C VAL A 166 -11.22 -23.86 13.72
N GLY A 167 -10.41 -22.93 14.22
CA GLY A 167 -10.14 -22.84 15.66
C GLY A 167 -9.10 -23.85 16.16
N GLY A 168 -8.50 -24.65 15.28
CA GLY A 168 -7.50 -25.65 15.63
C GLY A 168 -6.16 -25.06 16.06
N GLN A 169 -5.23 -25.92 16.47
CA GLN A 169 -3.89 -25.53 16.86
C GLN A 169 -3.18 -24.77 15.73
N HIS A 170 -2.52 -23.67 16.08
CA HIS A 170 -1.71 -22.92 15.13
C HIS A 170 -0.53 -23.75 14.64
N MET A 171 -0.42 -23.90 13.32
CA MET A 171 0.63 -24.70 12.67
C MET A 171 1.54 -23.89 11.74
N GLY A 172 1.15 -22.67 11.37
CA GLY A 172 1.94 -21.84 10.48
C GLY A 172 1.22 -20.60 9.96
N GLU A 173 1.87 -19.92 9.01
CA GLU A 173 1.41 -18.67 8.42
C GLU A 173 1.22 -18.78 6.89
N ALA A 174 0.11 -18.25 6.39
CA ALA A 174 -0.14 -17.97 4.99
C ALA A 174 0.33 -16.54 4.66
N LEU A 175 1.47 -16.42 3.98
CA LEU A 175 2.14 -15.16 3.68
C LEU A 175 1.71 -14.63 2.30
N GLY A 176 0.84 -13.63 2.30
CA GLY A 176 0.31 -12.96 1.11
C GLY A 176 0.96 -11.61 0.83
N GLN A 177 0.17 -10.65 0.34
CA GLN A 177 0.65 -9.34 -0.14
C GLN A 177 1.65 -8.66 0.79
N GLY A 178 2.83 -8.37 0.23
CA GLY A 178 3.90 -7.63 0.87
C GLY A 178 4.63 -8.35 2.00
N ARG A 179 4.27 -9.61 2.30
CA ARG A 179 5.02 -10.45 3.24
C ARG A 179 6.24 -11.03 2.53
N PHE A 180 7.39 -10.84 3.14
CA PHE A 180 8.65 -11.37 2.63
C PHE A 180 8.85 -12.82 3.06
N THR A 181 9.44 -13.62 2.16
CA THR A 181 9.86 -14.99 2.44
C THR A 181 11.24 -15.25 1.87
N VAL A 182 12.07 -15.98 2.62
CA VAL A 182 13.44 -16.36 2.22
C VAL A 182 13.39 -17.68 1.47
N LEU A 183 14.07 -17.82 0.34
CA LEU A 183 14.02 -19.04 -0.47
C LEU A 183 15.37 -19.78 -0.48
N ALA A 184 15.34 -21.06 -0.86
CA ALA A 184 16.57 -21.79 -1.16
C ALA A 184 17.37 -21.08 -2.27
N PRO A 185 18.71 -21.10 -2.23
CA PRO A 185 19.57 -21.83 -1.30
C PRO A 185 20.06 -20.99 -0.09
N THR A 186 19.34 -19.94 0.30
CA THR A 186 19.78 -19.03 1.37
C THR A 186 20.12 -19.78 2.64
N VAL A 187 21.17 -19.36 3.36
CA VAL A 187 21.49 -19.88 4.69
C VAL A 187 20.76 -19.05 5.74
N GLY A 188 19.93 -19.71 6.55
CA GLY A 188 19.19 -19.06 7.62
C GLY A 188 20.02 -18.91 8.91
N PRO A 189 19.45 -18.31 9.96
CA PRO A 189 20.19 -18.00 11.19
C PRO A 189 20.64 -19.20 12.00
N SER A 190 20.08 -20.38 11.75
CA SER A 190 20.54 -21.64 12.35
C SER A 190 21.84 -22.16 11.70
N GLY A 191 22.35 -21.50 10.65
CA GLY A 191 23.46 -22.00 9.85
C GLY A 191 23.05 -23.02 8.77
N ASN A 192 21.80 -23.48 8.79
CA ASN A 192 21.27 -24.40 7.78
C ASN A 192 20.74 -23.64 6.55
N ALA A 193 20.91 -24.25 5.38
CA ALA A 193 20.31 -23.75 4.15
C ALA A 193 18.81 -24.08 4.08
N TYR A 194 18.04 -23.19 3.45
CA TYR A 194 16.76 -23.57 2.86
C TYR A 194 17.02 -24.55 1.72
N VAL A 195 16.22 -25.61 1.63
CA VAL A 195 16.41 -26.68 0.65
C VAL A 195 15.23 -26.74 -0.30
N ASN A 196 15.50 -26.65 -1.60
CA ASN A 196 14.46 -26.84 -2.59
C ASN A 196 14.07 -28.31 -2.69
N VAL A 197 12.77 -28.59 -2.57
CA VAL A 197 12.21 -29.94 -2.81
C VAL A 197 11.68 -30.00 -4.23
N GLN A 198 10.92 -28.99 -4.63
CA GLN A 198 10.33 -28.89 -5.96
C GLN A 198 10.20 -27.42 -6.38
N ARG A 199 10.81 -27.05 -7.50
CA ARG A 199 10.75 -25.69 -8.07
C ARG A 199 9.89 -25.67 -9.33
N VAL A 200 8.59 -25.56 -9.15
CA VAL A 200 7.58 -25.50 -10.22
C VAL A 200 6.64 -24.32 -10.00
N PRO A 201 5.90 -23.85 -11.02
CA PRO A 201 4.91 -22.79 -10.84
C PRO A 201 3.89 -23.13 -9.74
N PRO A 202 3.45 -22.17 -8.91
CA PRO A 202 2.45 -22.45 -7.88
C PRO A 202 1.09 -22.81 -8.50
N VAL A 203 0.46 -23.86 -7.98
CA VAL A 203 -0.87 -24.32 -8.42
C VAL A 203 -1.97 -23.33 -8.02
N TRP A 204 -3.03 -23.25 -8.84
CA TRP A 204 -4.24 -22.50 -8.49
C TRP A 204 -5.14 -23.32 -7.58
N VAL A 205 -5.61 -22.68 -6.51
CA VAL A 205 -6.62 -23.24 -5.61
C VAL A 205 -7.70 -22.19 -5.41
N GLU A 206 -8.96 -22.62 -5.29
CA GLU A 206 -10.10 -21.70 -5.21
C GLU A 206 -9.97 -20.77 -3.99
N ARG A 207 -9.67 -21.38 -2.84
CA ARG A 207 -9.49 -20.74 -1.53
C ARG A 207 -8.54 -21.59 -0.67
N LEU A 208 -8.04 -21.04 0.43
CA LEU A 208 -7.14 -21.76 1.33
C LEU A 208 -7.83 -22.93 2.06
N ASP A 209 -9.12 -22.80 2.39
CA ASP A 209 -9.91 -23.87 3.02
C ASP A 209 -10.17 -25.07 2.09
N ALA A 210 -10.22 -24.83 0.78
CA ALA A 210 -10.33 -25.90 -0.23
C ALA A 210 -9.12 -26.85 -0.24
N ILE A 211 -7.99 -26.42 0.32
CA ILE A 211 -6.80 -27.24 0.55
C ILE A 211 -6.56 -27.53 2.03
N GLY A 212 -7.60 -27.48 2.87
CA GLY A 212 -7.50 -27.89 4.27
C GLY A 212 -6.74 -26.94 5.18
N LEU A 213 -6.52 -25.69 4.77
CA LEU A 213 -6.01 -24.64 5.65
C LEU A 213 -7.19 -23.91 6.28
N TYR A 214 -7.21 -23.79 7.60
CA TYR A 214 -8.30 -23.15 8.33
C TYR A 214 -7.76 -22.05 9.25
N PRO A 215 -8.50 -20.97 9.50
CA PRO A 215 -8.07 -19.94 10.44
C PRO A 215 -7.97 -20.50 11.87
N VAL A 216 -6.92 -20.10 12.59
CA VAL A 216 -6.73 -20.41 14.02
C VAL A 216 -7.75 -19.69 14.89
N SER A 217 -8.21 -18.50 14.49
CA SER A 217 -9.33 -17.86 15.16
C SER A 217 -10.61 -18.58 14.74
N GLY A 218 -11.38 -19.08 15.72
CA GLY A 218 -12.64 -19.82 15.49
C GLY A 218 -13.76 -19.01 14.81
N ARG A 219 -13.49 -17.78 14.35
CA ARG A 219 -14.45 -17.03 13.54
C ARG A 219 -14.43 -17.56 12.12
N ARG A 220 -15.45 -18.38 11.86
CA ARG A 220 -16.01 -18.62 10.54
C ARG A 220 -16.25 -17.24 9.89
N GLU A 221 -15.36 -16.80 9.00
CA GLU A 221 -15.75 -15.91 7.92
C GLU A 221 -16.71 -16.74 7.05
N GLN A 222 -17.97 -16.88 7.50
CA GLN A 222 -19.04 -17.33 6.64
C GLN A 222 -18.99 -16.42 5.43
N GLY A 223 -18.80 -17.03 4.27
CA GLY A 223 -18.70 -16.36 3.00
C GLY A 223 -19.79 -15.30 2.85
N ARG A 224 -19.40 -14.05 3.07
CA ARG A 224 -19.81 -13.03 2.13
C ARG A 224 -18.96 -13.31 0.91
N THR A 225 -19.55 -14.04 -0.03
CA THR A 225 -19.28 -13.86 -1.45
C THR A 225 -18.89 -12.40 -1.64
N ARG A 226 -17.75 -12.14 -2.30
CA ARG A 226 -17.39 -10.82 -2.82
C ARG A 226 -18.60 -10.27 -3.60
N GLN A 227 -19.55 -9.67 -2.88
CA GLN A 227 -20.35 -8.60 -3.40
C GLN A 227 -19.27 -7.62 -3.79
N SER A 228 -19.14 -7.42 -5.10
CA SER A 228 -18.51 -6.26 -5.73
C SER A 228 -18.29 -5.19 -4.68
N ARG A 229 -17.00 -4.93 -4.37
CA ARG A 229 -16.54 -3.93 -3.39
C ARG A 229 -17.65 -2.89 -3.28
N PRO A 230 -18.35 -2.74 -2.15
CA PRO A 230 -19.20 -1.60 -2.01
C PRO A 230 -18.21 -0.44 -2.06
N LEU A 231 -18.07 0.19 -3.24
CA LEU A 231 -17.89 1.62 -3.25
C LEU A 231 -18.92 2.08 -2.23
N ILE A 232 -18.46 2.85 -1.24
CA ILE A 232 -19.37 3.66 -0.43
C ILE A 232 -20.26 4.32 -1.48
N GLN A 233 -21.48 3.80 -1.63
CA GLN A 233 -22.37 4.33 -2.63
C GLN A 233 -22.64 5.72 -2.08
N PRO A 234 -22.23 6.78 -2.79
CA PRO A 234 -22.45 8.11 -2.29
C PRO A 234 -23.94 8.21 -2.05
N GLN A 235 -24.34 8.31 -0.77
CA GLN A 235 -25.74 8.58 -0.48
C GLN A 235 -26.06 9.89 -1.20
N PRO A 236 -27.21 9.95 -1.90
CA PRO A 236 -27.57 11.16 -2.61
C PRO A 236 -27.53 12.32 -1.63
N ALA A 237 -26.77 13.37 -1.97
CA ALA A 237 -26.61 14.54 -1.11
C ALA A 237 -28.00 15.08 -0.75
N GLN A 238 -28.31 15.11 0.54
CA GLN A 238 -29.52 15.76 1.03
C GLN A 238 -29.22 17.27 1.14
N PRO A 239 -30.06 18.14 0.57
CA PRO A 239 -29.89 19.58 0.71
C PRO A 239 -29.80 19.98 2.19
N GLY A 240 -28.80 20.79 2.56
CA GLY A 240 -28.61 21.25 3.93
C GLY A 240 -27.91 20.26 4.87
N VAL A 241 -27.48 19.09 4.39
CA VAL A 241 -26.77 18.08 5.20
C VAL A 241 -25.45 17.71 4.54
N LEU A 242 -24.35 18.05 5.22
CA LEU A 242 -23.00 17.75 4.74
C LEU A 242 -22.65 16.28 4.95
N ARG A 243 -21.92 15.66 4.02
CA ARG A 243 -21.42 14.30 4.21
C ARG A 243 -20.06 14.34 4.90
N LEU A 244 -19.85 13.50 5.91
CA LEU A 244 -18.62 13.43 6.68
C LEU A 244 -17.39 13.18 5.79
N GLU A 245 -17.52 12.29 4.79
CA GLU A 245 -16.46 11.99 3.83
C GLU A 245 -16.07 13.19 2.95
N ASP A 246 -16.99 14.12 2.69
CA ASP A 246 -16.75 15.30 1.85
C ASP A 246 -16.03 16.41 2.64
N LEU A 247 -16.22 16.45 3.97
CA LEU A 247 -15.53 17.37 4.87
C LEU A 247 -14.04 17.05 5.03
N ALA A 248 -13.71 15.75 5.04
CA ALA A 248 -12.36 15.25 5.28
C ALA A 248 -11.31 15.77 4.28
N THR A 249 -10.05 15.84 4.71
CA THR A 249 -8.94 16.20 3.81
C THR A 249 -8.79 15.23 2.64
N ALA A 250 -8.18 15.70 1.53
CA ALA A 250 -7.86 14.85 0.39
C ALA A 250 -7.05 13.59 0.76
N LYS A 251 -6.18 13.67 1.78
CA LYS A 251 -5.45 12.49 2.29
C LYS A 251 -6.38 11.49 2.96
N ALA A 252 -7.30 11.93 3.81
CA ALA A 252 -8.28 11.05 4.45
C ALA A 252 -9.27 10.46 3.43
N GLN A 253 -9.65 11.24 2.41
CA GLN A 253 -10.46 10.75 1.29
C GLN A 253 -9.73 9.68 0.48
N ALA A 254 -8.42 9.83 0.21
CA ALA A 254 -7.62 8.81 -0.47
C ALA A 254 -7.66 7.45 0.28
N VAL A 255 -7.68 7.49 1.62
CA VAL A 255 -7.81 6.28 2.47
C VAL A 255 -9.16 5.59 2.26
N LEU A 256 -10.27 6.34 2.12
CA LEU A 256 -11.59 5.78 1.78
C LEU A 256 -11.59 5.07 0.43
N HIS A 257 -10.71 5.48 -0.49
CA HIS A 257 -10.55 4.87 -1.80
C HIS A 257 -9.52 3.74 -1.83
N GLY A 258 -8.92 3.39 -0.68
CA GLY A 258 -7.96 2.29 -0.55
C GLY A 258 -6.51 2.68 -0.78
N ASP A 259 -6.21 3.97 -0.91
CA ASP A 259 -4.83 4.45 -0.97
C ASP A 259 -4.23 4.57 0.43
N SER A 260 -2.94 4.23 0.57
CA SER A 260 -2.19 4.41 1.82
C SER A 260 -1.18 5.55 1.67
N PRO A 261 -1.58 6.82 1.83
CA PRO A 261 -0.70 7.98 1.65
C PRO A 261 0.38 8.10 2.73
N LEU A 262 0.25 7.39 3.86
CA LEU A 262 1.25 7.35 4.92
C LEU A 262 2.03 6.03 4.90
N GLU A 263 3.03 5.94 5.77
CA GLU A 263 4.04 4.87 5.83
C GLU A 263 3.47 3.45 5.90
N SER A 264 2.27 3.28 6.45
CA SER A 264 1.58 1.99 6.51
C SER A 264 0.08 2.17 6.40
N ARG A 265 -0.62 1.10 6.00
CA ARG A 265 -2.09 1.07 5.92
C ARG A 265 -2.74 1.40 7.27
N SER A 266 -2.20 0.87 8.37
CA SER A 266 -2.69 1.19 9.71
C SER A 266 -2.48 2.66 10.05
N HIS A 267 -1.31 3.22 9.74
CA HIS A 267 -1.06 4.65 9.98
C HIS A 267 -2.00 5.53 9.16
N SER A 268 -2.22 5.19 7.88
CA SER A 268 -3.18 5.86 7.01
C SER A 268 -4.61 5.78 7.55
N LEU A 269 -5.05 4.61 8.02
CA LEU A 269 -6.38 4.44 8.62
C LEU A 269 -6.52 5.22 9.93
N THR A 270 -5.53 5.15 10.83
CA THR A 270 -5.53 5.94 12.08
C THR A 270 -5.63 7.44 11.79
N PHE A 271 -4.91 7.93 10.78
CA PHE A 271 -4.98 9.32 10.35
C PHE A 271 -6.40 9.69 9.86
N ALA A 272 -6.97 8.91 8.94
CA ALA A 272 -8.30 9.16 8.41
C ALA A 272 -9.37 9.11 9.49
N LEU A 273 -9.28 8.14 10.41
CA LEU A 273 -10.22 8.01 11.52
C LEU A 273 -10.20 9.19 12.48
N ARG A 274 -9.01 9.70 12.84
CA ARG A 274 -8.90 10.93 13.66
C ARG A 274 -9.51 12.14 12.95
N GLU A 275 -9.33 12.23 11.63
CA GLU A 275 -9.97 13.27 10.83
C GLU A 275 -11.49 13.14 10.85
N PHE A 276 -12.05 11.93 10.73
CA PHE A 276 -13.50 11.70 10.78
C PHE A 276 -14.10 12.04 12.15
N TYR A 277 -13.50 11.54 13.24
CA TYR A 277 -13.94 11.92 14.59
C TYR A 277 -13.84 13.43 14.81
N GLY A 278 -12.77 14.06 14.31
CA GLY A 278 -12.60 15.50 14.37
C GLY A 278 -13.78 16.24 13.73
N TRP A 279 -14.19 15.85 12.53
CA TRP A 279 -15.32 16.48 11.85
C TRP A 279 -16.67 16.20 12.52
N GLU A 280 -16.91 14.99 13.04
CA GLU A 280 -18.09 14.69 13.86
C GLU A 280 -18.17 15.60 15.09
N ASN A 281 -17.09 15.69 15.87
CA ASN A 281 -17.03 16.50 17.08
C ASN A 281 -17.26 17.97 16.75
N TRP A 282 -16.56 18.49 15.74
CA TRP A 282 -16.66 19.90 15.34
C TRP A 282 -18.05 20.25 14.80
N ALA A 283 -18.64 19.38 13.97
CA ALA A 283 -19.98 19.59 13.42
C ALA A 283 -21.04 19.58 14.52
N ALA A 284 -20.95 18.63 15.46
CA ALA A 284 -21.85 18.55 16.62
C ALA A 284 -21.76 19.82 17.49
N GLN A 285 -20.54 20.29 17.79
CA GLN A 285 -20.32 21.50 18.58
C GLN A 285 -20.90 22.76 17.91
N ASN A 286 -20.80 22.86 16.59
CA ASN A 286 -21.26 24.01 15.80
C ASN A 286 -22.67 23.85 15.23
N ARG A 287 -23.37 22.77 15.59
CA ARG A 287 -24.72 22.43 15.10
C ARG A 287 -24.83 22.38 13.57
N VAL A 288 -23.75 21.99 12.89
CA VAL A 288 -23.72 21.80 11.44
C VAL A 288 -24.33 20.44 11.12
N PRO A 289 -25.46 20.37 10.39
CA PRO A 289 -26.08 19.10 10.05
C PRO A 289 -25.15 18.26 9.18
N MET A 290 -24.91 17.03 9.59
CA MET A 290 -24.01 16.12 8.90
C MET A 290 -24.60 14.70 8.81
N SER A 291 -24.27 13.98 7.75
CA SER A 291 -24.55 12.56 7.55
C SER A 291 -23.25 11.75 7.48
N GLY A 292 -23.38 10.47 7.80
CA GLY A 292 -22.24 9.54 7.93
C GLY A 292 -21.82 9.33 9.39
N ASN A 293 -21.05 8.28 9.60
CA ASN A 293 -20.52 7.88 10.90
C ASN A 293 -19.02 7.57 10.77
N ALA A 294 -18.18 8.10 11.68
CA ALA A 294 -16.74 7.95 11.61
C ALA A 294 -16.29 6.49 11.67
N GLU A 295 -16.92 5.65 12.49
CA GLU A 295 -16.59 4.23 12.59
C GLU A 295 -17.03 3.46 11.34
N GLU A 296 -18.19 3.76 10.77
CA GLU A 296 -18.63 3.16 9.51
C GLU A 296 -17.67 3.52 8.37
N LEU A 297 -17.25 4.78 8.28
CA LEU A 297 -16.23 5.23 7.34
C LEU A 297 -14.88 4.57 7.61
N ALA A 298 -14.49 4.35 8.87
CA ALA A 298 -13.26 3.65 9.22
C ALA A 298 -13.30 2.17 8.81
N ARG A 299 -14.42 1.49 9.03
CA ARG A 299 -14.63 0.11 8.57
C ARG A 299 -14.59 0.02 7.05
N ALA A 300 -15.22 0.96 6.35
CA ALA A 300 -15.18 1.05 4.90
C ALA A 300 -13.75 1.33 4.37
N ALA A 301 -13.03 2.29 4.96
CA ALA A 301 -11.65 2.60 4.63
C ALA A 301 -10.71 1.41 4.92
N GLY A 302 -10.90 0.74 6.06
CA GLY A 302 -10.15 -0.45 6.44
C GLY A 302 -10.34 -1.59 5.45
N ALA A 303 -11.58 -1.85 5.04
CA ALA A 303 -11.89 -2.81 3.99
C ALA A 303 -11.26 -2.41 2.65
N ALA A 304 -11.34 -1.13 2.24
CA ALA A 304 -10.73 -0.62 1.02
C ALA A 304 -9.19 -0.78 1.01
N LEU A 305 -8.55 -0.59 2.17
CA LEU A 305 -7.13 -0.80 2.39
C LEU A 305 -6.74 -2.29 2.48
N GLY A 306 -7.70 -3.23 2.55
CA GLY A 306 -7.45 -4.64 2.81
C GLY A 306 -6.89 -4.92 4.20
N ILE A 307 -7.30 -4.13 5.19
CA ILE A 307 -7.04 -4.36 6.62
C ILE A 307 -8.15 -5.29 7.14
N ASP A 308 -7.76 -6.34 7.87
CA ASP A 308 -8.70 -7.25 8.50
C ASP A 308 -9.57 -6.52 9.54
N ALA A 309 -10.85 -6.91 9.66
CA ALA A 309 -11.81 -6.20 10.51
C ALA A 309 -11.34 -6.11 11.97
N GLU A 310 -10.73 -7.17 12.53
CA GLU A 310 -10.20 -7.15 13.90
C GLU A 310 -9.11 -6.08 14.06
N ARG A 311 -8.21 -5.96 13.09
CA ARG A 311 -7.21 -4.90 13.10
C ARG A 311 -7.81 -3.52 12.91
N VAL A 312 -8.92 -3.39 12.17
CA VAL A 312 -9.67 -2.12 12.11
C VAL A 312 -10.22 -1.77 13.48
N GLU A 313 -10.91 -2.69 14.16
CA GLU A 313 -11.44 -2.47 15.51
C GLU A 313 -10.32 -2.12 16.49
N ARG A 314 -9.19 -2.85 16.47
CA ARG A 314 -8.02 -2.51 17.31
C ARG A 314 -7.44 -1.12 17.01
N ILE A 315 -7.51 -0.65 15.75
CA ILE A 315 -7.09 0.71 15.40
C ILE A 315 -8.08 1.73 15.95
N MET A 316 -9.38 1.46 15.89
CA MET A 316 -10.40 2.32 16.50
C MET A 316 -10.20 2.40 18.02
N ASP A 317 -10.06 1.25 18.69
CA ASP A 317 -9.81 1.16 20.14
C ASP A 317 -8.48 1.82 20.56
N SER A 318 -7.51 1.95 19.65
CA SER A 318 -6.23 2.62 19.95
C SER A 318 -6.35 4.14 20.06
N ILE A 319 -7.46 4.73 19.62
CA ILE A 319 -7.76 6.14 19.83
C ILE A 319 -8.39 6.27 21.23
N ALA A 320 -7.54 6.54 22.23
CA ALA A 320 -7.94 6.56 23.63
C ALA A 320 -9.08 7.54 23.95
N ASP A 321 -9.19 8.63 23.18
CA ASP A 321 -10.25 9.63 23.35
C ASP A 321 -10.70 10.17 21.98
N PRO A 322 -11.74 9.55 21.37
CA PRO A 322 -12.32 10.03 20.12
C PRO A 322 -12.90 11.44 20.23
N ALA A 323 -13.41 11.85 21.40
CA ALA A 323 -14.09 13.14 21.59
C ALA A 323 -13.12 14.34 21.61
N SER A 324 -11.83 14.12 21.87
CA SER A 324 -10.81 15.18 21.75
C SER A 324 -10.18 15.32 20.37
N CYS A 325 -10.58 14.47 19.41
CA CYS A 325 -10.12 14.62 18.03
C CYS A 325 -10.63 15.95 17.45
N ILE A 326 -9.76 16.64 16.71
CA ILE A 326 -10.08 17.87 15.99
C ILE A 326 -9.75 17.70 14.50
N PRO A 327 -10.52 18.32 13.58
CA PRO A 327 -10.21 18.25 12.16
C PRO A 327 -8.87 18.90 11.85
N ALA A 328 -8.16 18.40 10.83
CA ALA A 328 -6.92 19.01 10.35
C ALA A 328 -7.11 20.48 9.93
N ALA A 329 -8.30 20.85 9.44
CA ALA A 329 -8.64 22.24 9.11
C ALA A 329 -8.58 23.15 10.36
N VAL A 330 -9.14 22.72 11.49
CA VAL A 330 -9.12 23.47 12.75
C VAL A 330 -7.70 23.51 13.30
N PHE A 331 -6.97 22.38 13.27
CA PHE A 331 -5.59 22.34 13.73
C PHE A 331 -4.67 23.29 12.97
N ALA A 332 -4.80 23.35 11.63
CA ALA A 332 -3.91 24.14 10.78
C ALA A 332 -4.26 25.63 10.71
N GLY A 333 -5.55 25.99 10.83
CA GLY A 333 -5.98 27.37 10.61
C GLY A 333 -7.24 27.78 11.38
N GLY A 334 -7.50 27.11 12.51
CA GLY A 334 -8.57 27.41 13.44
C GLY A 334 -9.98 27.25 12.86
N GLU A 335 -10.95 27.75 13.61
CA GLU A 335 -12.39 27.74 13.26
C GLU A 335 -12.66 28.32 11.86
N THR A 336 -11.92 29.36 11.47
CA THR A 336 -12.07 30.01 10.17
C THR A 336 -11.83 29.03 9.02
N SER A 337 -10.90 28.09 9.17
CA SER A 337 -10.57 27.12 8.12
C SER A 337 -11.62 26.02 8.01
N ALA A 338 -12.21 25.60 9.12
CA ALA A 338 -13.32 24.65 9.11
C ALA A 338 -14.58 25.27 8.48
N TRP A 339 -14.92 26.51 8.84
CA TRP A 339 -16.05 27.22 8.22
C TRP A 339 -15.83 27.53 6.72
N LYS A 340 -14.59 27.76 6.27
CA LYS A 340 -14.29 27.85 4.83
C LYS A 340 -14.60 26.54 4.09
N ARG A 341 -14.35 25.39 4.71
CA ARG A 341 -14.69 24.08 4.16
C ARG A 341 -16.21 23.93 4.04
N VAL A 342 -16.95 24.27 5.10
CA VAL A 342 -18.42 24.30 5.10
C VAL A 342 -18.94 25.23 4.00
N TRP A 343 -18.46 26.47 3.90
CA TRP A 343 -18.85 27.42 2.86
C TRP A 343 -18.67 26.89 1.44
N THR A 344 -17.60 26.11 1.21
CA THR A 344 -17.31 25.51 -0.09
C THR A 344 -18.28 24.38 -0.45
N LEU A 345 -18.76 23.62 0.55
CA LEU A 345 -19.60 22.44 0.36
C LEU A 345 -21.10 22.76 0.45
N ASP A 346 -21.49 23.61 1.40
CA ASP A 346 -22.85 24.07 1.63
C ASP A 346 -22.84 25.53 2.08
N ARG A 347 -23.10 26.40 1.10
CA ARG A 347 -23.14 27.85 1.32
C ARG A 347 -24.31 28.27 2.21
N GLN A 348 -25.43 27.56 2.16
CA GLN A 348 -26.60 27.91 2.96
C GLN A 348 -26.33 27.62 4.44
N ALA A 349 -25.85 26.42 4.75
CA ALA A 349 -25.47 26.04 6.12
C ALA A 349 -24.43 27.01 6.70
N TYR A 350 -23.46 27.43 5.88
CA TYR A 350 -22.50 28.47 6.28
C TYR A 350 -23.18 29.81 6.60
N GLU A 351 -24.04 30.32 5.72
CA GLU A 351 -24.68 31.63 5.92
C GLU A 351 -25.60 31.65 7.15
N GLU A 352 -26.28 30.53 7.44
CA GLU A 352 -27.19 30.39 8.57
C GLU A 352 -26.48 30.15 9.92
N LEU A 353 -25.43 29.34 9.94
CA LEU A 353 -24.83 28.84 11.19
C LEU A 353 -23.49 29.47 11.55
N CYS A 354 -22.73 29.99 10.57
CA CYS A 354 -21.40 30.54 10.84
C CYS A 354 -21.52 31.83 11.68
N PRO A 355 -20.79 31.97 12.80
CA PRO A 355 -20.78 33.19 13.60
C PRO A 355 -20.36 34.42 12.78
N GLY A 356 -21.03 35.56 12.99
CA GLY A 356 -20.81 36.77 12.19
C GLY A 356 -19.37 37.29 12.20
N SER A 357 -18.64 37.12 13.32
CA SER A 357 -17.22 37.48 13.41
C SER A 357 -16.33 36.64 12.49
N ILE A 358 -16.62 35.34 12.37
CA ILE A 358 -15.91 34.43 11.45
C ILE A 358 -16.33 34.73 10.01
N GLN A 359 -17.61 35.00 9.76
CA GLN A 359 -18.09 35.37 8.43
C GLN A 359 -17.36 36.61 7.88
N GLU A 360 -17.18 37.64 8.72
CA GLU A 360 -16.47 38.85 8.32
C GLU A 360 -14.98 38.56 8.06
N SER A 361 -14.32 37.79 8.92
CA SER A 361 -12.93 37.35 8.72
C SER A 361 -12.73 36.63 7.38
N ILE A 362 -13.63 35.71 7.03
CA ILE A 362 -13.60 34.97 5.75
C ILE A 362 -13.85 35.93 4.58
N ARG A 363 -14.80 36.86 4.69
CA ARG A 363 -15.10 37.86 3.64
C ARG A 363 -13.93 38.81 3.40
N VAL A 364 -13.28 39.30 4.45
CA VAL A 364 -12.08 40.15 4.35
C VAL A 364 -10.98 39.40 3.62
N THR A 365 -10.67 38.16 4.05
CA THR A 365 -9.66 37.32 3.39
C THR A 365 -9.99 37.06 1.92
N ALA A 366 -11.26 36.82 1.59
CA ALA A 366 -11.70 36.58 0.22
C ALA A 366 -11.57 37.83 -0.66
N ARG A 367 -11.91 39.02 -0.13
CA ARG A 367 -11.74 40.30 -0.83
C ARG A 367 -10.27 40.62 -1.07
N GLU A 368 -9.41 40.43 -0.08
CA GLU A 368 -7.97 40.65 -0.22
C GLU A 368 -7.37 39.75 -1.30
N ASN A 369 -7.72 38.46 -1.31
CA ASN A 369 -7.27 37.53 -2.35
C ASN A 369 -7.79 37.90 -3.74
N HIS A 370 -9.04 38.39 -3.85
CA HIS A 370 -9.58 38.87 -5.13
C HIS A 370 -8.89 40.16 -5.59
N HIS A 371 -8.52 41.04 -4.65
CA HIS A 371 -7.82 42.30 -4.92
C HIS A 371 -6.36 42.04 -5.35
N VAL A 372 -5.70 41.02 -4.80
CA VAL A 372 -4.35 40.59 -5.20
C VAL A 372 -4.36 40.01 -6.63
N LEU A 373 -5.39 39.24 -6.99
CA LEU A 373 -5.53 38.67 -8.34
C LEU A 373 -5.93 39.71 -9.40
N THR A 374 -6.66 40.77 -9.02
CA THR A 374 -7.09 41.84 -9.95
C THR A 374 -6.07 42.99 -10.08
N VAL A 375 -5.22 43.21 -9.08
CA VAL A 375 -4.13 44.23 -9.12
C VAL A 375 -2.81 43.66 -9.65
N GLY A 376 -2.81 42.41 -10.14
CA GLY A 376 -1.75 41.84 -10.97
C GLY A 376 -1.58 42.60 -12.29
N LYS A 377 -0.99 43.78 -12.22
CA LYS A 377 -0.60 44.61 -13.37
C LYS A 377 0.27 43.80 -14.31
N SER A 378 -0.03 43.97 -15.60
CA SER A 378 0.81 43.64 -16.74
C SER A 378 2.23 44.18 -16.54
N GLN A 379 3.13 43.35 -16.00
CA GLN A 379 4.57 43.63 -16.04
C GLN A 379 5.09 43.13 -17.39
N LYS A 380 5.24 44.08 -18.32
CA LYS A 380 6.19 43.96 -19.43
C LYS A 380 7.53 43.49 -18.86
N TRP A 381 7.90 42.25 -19.16
CA TRP A 381 9.27 41.79 -18.99
C TRP A 381 10.14 42.53 -20.01
N GLN A 382 10.79 43.59 -19.54
CA GLN A 382 12.00 44.09 -20.17
C GLN A 382 13.11 43.09 -19.86
N SER A 383 13.75 42.61 -20.93
CA SER A 383 14.91 41.76 -20.89
C SER A 383 16.12 42.57 -20.44
N GLU A 384 16.69 42.27 -19.28
CA GLU A 384 18.08 42.62 -18.98
C GLU A 384 18.70 41.59 -18.02
N VAL A 385 19.54 40.75 -18.62
CA VAL A 385 20.81 40.17 -18.15
C VAL A 385 21.01 40.09 -16.63
N ILE A 386 20.95 38.87 -16.07
CA ILE A 386 21.85 38.42 -15.00
C ILE A 386 22.36 37.01 -15.35
N GLN A 387 23.69 36.90 -15.30
CA GLN A 387 24.52 35.74 -15.60
C GLN A 387 24.40 34.64 -14.54
N ASP A 388 24.63 33.40 -15.01
CA ASP A 388 25.13 32.22 -14.31
C ASP A 388 24.48 31.76 -13.00
N SER A 389 23.81 30.60 -13.08
CA SER A 389 24.09 29.43 -12.22
C SER A 389 23.43 28.19 -12.83
N THR A 390 24.18 27.41 -13.60
CA THR A 390 23.75 26.12 -14.18
C THR A 390 23.70 25.03 -13.11
N VAL A 391 22.50 24.59 -12.74
CA VAL A 391 22.24 23.24 -12.24
C VAL A 391 21.46 22.51 -13.33
N HIS A 392 22.12 21.56 -13.99
CA HIS A 392 21.56 20.76 -15.08
C HIS A 392 20.35 19.93 -14.63
N GLN A 393 19.15 20.35 -15.04
CA GLN A 393 18.10 19.40 -15.41
C GLN A 393 18.20 19.17 -16.91
N PRO A 394 18.21 17.91 -17.40
CA PRO A 394 18.18 17.67 -18.84
C PRO A 394 16.83 18.14 -19.37
N ALA A 395 16.84 19.22 -20.16
CA ALA A 395 15.67 19.69 -20.89
C ALA A 395 15.17 18.56 -21.79
N ILE A 396 13.87 18.28 -21.72
CA ILE A 396 13.20 17.34 -22.61
C ILE A 396 13.48 17.80 -24.04
N SER A 397 14.13 16.94 -24.83
CA SER A 397 14.47 17.28 -26.21
C SER A 397 13.22 17.45 -27.05
N GLY A 398 13.27 18.33 -28.06
CA GLY A 398 12.16 18.48 -29.02
C GLY A 398 11.76 17.15 -29.67
N ALA A 399 12.71 16.21 -29.83
CA ALA A 399 12.45 14.86 -30.33
C ALA A 399 11.59 14.00 -29.38
N GLN A 400 11.77 14.14 -28.06
CA GLN A 400 10.94 13.46 -27.07
C GLN A 400 9.51 14.01 -27.07
N ILE A 401 9.34 15.34 -27.21
CA ILE A 401 8.02 15.98 -27.33
C ILE A 401 7.31 15.48 -28.60
N GLN A 402 8.00 15.46 -29.74
CA GLN A 402 7.42 14.99 -31.01
C GLN A 402 7.05 13.50 -30.96
N THR A 403 7.86 12.67 -30.31
CA THR A 403 7.57 11.24 -30.12
C THR A 403 6.31 11.05 -29.28
N PHE A 404 6.16 11.82 -28.20
CA PHE A 404 4.98 11.78 -27.33
C PHE A 404 3.72 12.26 -28.05
N VAL A 405 3.80 13.35 -28.81
CA VAL A 405 2.67 13.86 -29.62
C VAL A 405 2.21 12.83 -30.64
N ARG A 406 3.14 12.11 -31.29
CA ARG A 406 2.81 11.03 -32.22
C ARG A 406 2.08 9.88 -31.52
N GLN A 407 2.58 9.41 -30.39
CA GLN A 407 1.95 8.33 -29.61
C GLN A 407 0.55 8.71 -29.11
N ALA A 408 0.37 9.97 -28.65
CA ALA A 408 -0.94 10.46 -28.23
C ALA A 408 -1.95 10.48 -29.39
N ARG A 409 -1.52 10.86 -30.60
CA ARG A 409 -2.35 10.82 -31.82
C ARG A 409 -2.75 9.40 -32.20
N GLU A 410 -1.84 8.44 -32.09
CA GLU A 410 -2.12 7.02 -32.38
C GLU A 410 -3.15 6.43 -31.39
N ILE A 411 -3.02 6.74 -30.09
CA ILE A 411 -3.98 6.33 -29.06
C ILE A 411 -5.37 6.94 -29.30
N LEU A 412 -5.43 8.23 -29.66
CA LEU A 412 -6.68 8.91 -30.01
C LEU A 412 -7.32 8.32 -31.28
N ALA A 413 -6.53 8.02 -32.32
CA ALA A 413 -7.02 7.38 -33.53
C ALA A 413 -7.61 5.98 -33.25
N HIS A 414 -6.94 5.19 -32.40
CA HIS A 414 -7.41 3.87 -31.98
C HIS A 414 -8.69 3.97 -31.14
N ALA A 415 -8.77 4.95 -30.23
CA ALA A 415 -9.97 5.21 -29.43
C ALA A 415 -11.17 5.69 -30.27
N CYS A 416 -10.93 6.44 -31.35
CA CYS A 416 -11.96 6.85 -32.30
C CYS A 416 -12.44 5.70 -33.20
N GLN A 417 -11.56 4.76 -33.60
CA GLN A 417 -11.96 3.57 -34.36
C GLN A 417 -12.84 2.62 -33.54
N LEU A 418 -12.60 2.51 -32.22
CA LEU A 418 -13.43 1.70 -31.31
C LEU A 418 -14.84 2.27 -31.07
N LYS A 419 -15.14 3.50 -31.50
CA LYS A 419 -16.43 4.17 -31.35
C LYS A 419 -17.31 4.18 -32.60
N GLN A 420 -17.10 3.29 -33.58
CA GLN A 420 -18.05 3.08 -34.69
C GLN A 420 -19.32 2.31 -34.27
N GLY A 421 -19.94 2.72 -33.16
CA GLY A 421 -21.36 2.53 -32.87
C GLY A 421 -22.01 3.90 -32.90
N LYS A 422 -22.92 4.14 -33.86
CA LYS A 422 -23.63 5.40 -34.14
C LYS A 422 -23.84 6.30 -32.91
N VAL A 423 -23.20 7.47 -32.90
CA VAL A 423 -23.63 8.61 -32.10
C VAL A 423 -24.17 9.67 -33.07
N THR A 424 -25.48 9.78 -33.16
CA THR A 424 -26.18 10.92 -33.74
C THR A 424 -26.43 11.92 -32.62
N GLY A 425 -25.73 13.06 -32.64
CA GLY A 425 -25.94 14.17 -31.71
C GLY A 425 -24.85 15.22 -31.89
N GLU A 426 -25.23 16.36 -32.46
CA GLU A 426 -24.37 17.53 -32.58
C GLU A 426 -23.97 18.07 -31.20
N GLY A 427 -22.72 18.55 -31.09
CA GLY A 427 -22.30 19.45 -30.02
C GLY A 427 -21.73 18.76 -28.77
N SER A 428 -20.46 18.36 -28.80
CA SER A 428 -19.62 18.27 -27.59
C SER A 428 -18.15 18.37 -28.00
N ALA A 429 -17.58 19.58 -27.89
CA ALA A 429 -16.14 19.75 -27.95
C ALA A 429 -15.53 19.11 -26.70
N VAL A 430 -14.87 17.96 -26.87
CA VAL A 430 -14.05 17.37 -25.81
C VAL A 430 -12.81 18.25 -25.68
N ASP A 431 -12.60 18.84 -24.51
CA ASP A 431 -11.44 19.68 -24.19
C ASP A 431 -10.44 18.83 -23.38
N PRO A 432 -9.56 18.03 -24.04
CA PRO A 432 -8.67 17.14 -23.34
C PRO A 432 -7.62 17.94 -22.57
N LYS A 433 -7.74 17.93 -21.24
CA LYS A 433 -6.69 18.34 -20.31
C LYS A 433 -5.93 17.11 -19.87
N PHE A 434 -4.61 17.17 -19.84
CA PHE A 434 -3.80 16.10 -19.26
C PHE A 434 -2.68 16.67 -18.39
N TRP A 435 -2.24 15.84 -17.44
CA TRP A 435 -1.36 16.24 -16.35
C TRP A 435 0.02 15.62 -16.54
N VAL A 436 1.06 16.45 -16.59
CA VAL A 436 2.46 15.99 -16.72
C VAL A 436 3.32 16.78 -15.75
N GLN A 437 4.03 16.08 -14.85
CA GLN A 437 4.99 16.66 -13.90
C GLN A 437 4.47 17.87 -13.12
N GLY A 438 3.24 17.81 -12.62
CA GLY A 438 2.67 18.90 -11.82
C GLY A 438 2.00 20.02 -12.61
N GLN A 439 2.00 19.97 -13.93
CA GLN A 439 1.39 20.99 -14.79
C GLN A 439 0.27 20.42 -15.66
N THR A 440 -0.78 21.23 -15.85
CA THR A 440 -1.93 20.90 -16.70
C THR A 440 -1.73 21.54 -18.07
N TYR A 441 -1.74 20.72 -19.12
CA TYR A 441 -1.61 21.17 -20.50
C TYR A 441 -2.95 21.09 -21.20
N ARG A 442 -3.24 22.08 -22.05
CA ARG A 442 -4.44 22.14 -22.90
C ARG A 442 -4.00 22.06 -24.35
N ILE A 443 -4.62 21.17 -25.13
CA ILE A 443 -4.40 21.12 -26.57
C ILE A 443 -5.40 22.06 -27.22
N ALA A 444 -4.93 23.17 -27.77
CA ALA A 444 -5.72 24.00 -28.67
C ALA A 444 -5.54 23.45 -30.10
N ALA A 445 -6.65 23.18 -30.77
CA ALA A 445 -6.63 23.00 -32.22
C ALA A 445 -6.70 24.40 -32.85
N GLU A 446 -5.60 24.86 -33.45
CA GLU A 446 -5.66 26.00 -34.36
C GLU A 446 -6.22 25.49 -35.70
N GLY A 447 -7.44 25.94 -36.03
CA GLY A 447 -8.05 25.69 -37.34
C GLY A 447 -7.34 26.52 -38.42
N GLN A 448 -7.20 25.93 -39.61
CA GLN A 448 -6.94 26.67 -40.85
C GLN A 448 -8.23 27.27 -41.40
#